data_AF-A0A6H2C5S0-F1
#
_entry.id   AF-A0A6H2C5S0-F1
#
_cell.length_a   1.000
_cell.length_b   1.000
_cell.length_c   1.000
_cell.angle_alpha   90.00
_cell.angle_beta   90.00
_cell.angle_gamma   90.00
#
_symmetry.space_group_name_H-M   'P 1'
#
loop_
_entity.id
_entity.type
_entity.pdbx_description
1 polymer ?
#
loop_
_entity_poly.entity_id
_entity_poly.type
_entity_poly.pdbx_seq_one_letter_code
_entity_poly.pdbx_strand_id
1 'polypeptide(L)'
;MLEAIANGFYQDEKLEQLPAGLQGYYESHWRIMGMTNKPLPKDKIKIIYAICFAKTAISDDLIAKHSKQSNLKVQEVIRDWTQFLQIQKQENNQPYLYRFYHESFRDFLQKQDIVKAAGVTLSEVKKEISDNISEGLYD
;
A
#
# COMPACT_ATOMS: atom_id res chain seq x y z
N MET A 1 1.57 -22.17 4.12
CA MET A 1 1.69 -21.01 3.20
C MET A 1 1.42 -19.70 3.94
N LEU A 2 0.22 -19.49 4.51
CA LEU A 2 -0.08 -18.31 5.35
C LEU A 2 0.87 -18.15 6.55
N GLU A 3 1.21 -19.26 7.22
CA GLU A 3 2.20 -19.23 8.32
C GLU A 3 3.59 -18.79 7.85
N ALA A 4 4.01 -19.15 6.63
CA ALA A 4 5.30 -18.72 6.09
C ALA A 4 5.30 -17.20 5.77
N ILE A 5 4.17 -16.66 5.32
CA ILE A 5 3.99 -15.21 5.13
C ILE A 5 4.07 -14.50 6.49
N ALA A 6 3.29 -14.96 7.47
CA ALA A 6 3.26 -14.40 8.82
C ALA A 6 4.62 -14.46 9.53
N ASN A 7 5.40 -15.51 9.27
CA ASN A 7 6.75 -15.68 9.81
C ASN A 7 7.84 -14.96 9.00
N GLY A 8 7.49 -14.22 7.94
CA GLY A 8 8.45 -13.40 7.20
C GLY A 8 9.29 -14.09 6.15
N PHE A 9 9.00 -15.33 5.77
CA PHE A 9 9.81 -16.08 4.80
C PHE A 9 9.95 -15.42 3.42
N TYR A 10 9.03 -14.52 3.07
CA TYR A 10 8.97 -13.85 1.75
C TYR A 10 9.14 -12.32 1.84
N GLN A 11 9.83 -11.82 2.87
CA GLN A 11 10.04 -10.36 3.03
C GLN A 11 10.82 -9.75 1.87
N ASP A 12 11.92 -10.41 1.48
CA ASP A 12 12.93 -9.90 0.54
C ASP A 12 12.90 -10.61 -0.83
N GLU A 13 11.94 -11.52 -1.04
CA GLU A 13 11.78 -12.18 -2.33
C GLU A 13 11.04 -11.26 -3.32
N LYS A 14 11.50 -11.25 -4.57
CA LYS A 14 10.80 -10.57 -5.67
C LYS A 14 9.56 -11.35 -6.07
N LEU A 15 8.57 -10.67 -6.62
CA LEU A 15 7.31 -11.31 -7.03
C LEU A 15 7.51 -12.48 -8.01
N GLU A 16 8.49 -12.43 -8.90
CA GLU A 16 8.79 -13.51 -9.85
C GLU A 16 9.37 -14.77 -9.20
N GLN A 17 9.89 -14.65 -7.97
CA GLN A 17 10.50 -15.73 -7.20
C GLN A 17 9.48 -16.42 -6.29
N LEU A 18 8.30 -15.82 -6.13
CA LEU A 18 7.29 -16.35 -5.24
C LEU A 18 6.62 -17.62 -5.79
N PRO A 19 6.21 -18.55 -4.91
CA PRO A 19 5.33 -19.64 -5.30
C PRO A 19 4.04 -19.11 -5.95
N ALA A 20 3.54 -19.79 -6.98
CA ALA A 20 2.31 -19.40 -7.69
C ALA A 20 1.11 -19.15 -6.77
N GLY A 21 1.01 -19.88 -5.66
CA GLY A 21 -0.06 -19.71 -4.66
C GLY A 21 -0.03 -18.34 -3.95
N LEU A 22 1.14 -17.70 -3.83
CA LEU A 22 1.29 -16.41 -3.15
C LEU A 22 0.81 -15.24 -4.03
N GLN A 23 1.05 -15.29 -5.33
CA GLN A 23 0.46 -14.31 -6.25
C GLN A 23 -1.07 -14.41 -6.24
N GLY A 24 -1.63 -15.63 -6.33
CA GLY A 24 -3.08 -15.84 -6.25
C GLY A 24 -3.70 -15.39 -4.93
N TYR A 25 -2.94 -15.49 -3.83
CA TYR A 25 -3.32 -14.94 -2.54
C TYR A 25 -3.43 -13.41 -2.57
N TYR A 26 -2.45 -12.69 -3.13
CA TYR A 26 -2.50 -11.23 -3.27
C TYR A 26 -3.66 -10.76 -4.16
N GLU A 27 -3.92 -11.45 -5.28
CA GLU A 27 -5.05 -11.15 -6.18
C GLU A 27 -6.40 -11.35 -5.49
N SER A 28 -6.54 -12.44 -4.74
CA SER A 28 -7.75 -12.73 -3.97
C SER A 28 -7.97 -11.68 -2.89
N HIS A 29 -6.91 -11.29 -2.19
CA HIS A 29 -6.98 -10.25 -1.17
C HIS A 29 -7.40 -8.90 -1.74
N TRP A 30 -6.78 -8.46 -2.85
CA TRP A 30 -7.13 -7.23 -3.56
C TRP A 30 -8.61 -7.18 -3.91
N ARG A 31 -9.17 -8.30 -4.39
CA ARG A 31 -10.59 -8.44 -4.73
C ARG A 31 -11.50 -8.41 -3.51
N ILE A 32 -11.14 -9.13 -2.45
CA ILE A 32 -11.90 -9.17 -1.17
C ILE A 32 -12.00 -7.77 -0.56
N MET A 33 -10.94 -6.96 -0.68
CA MET A 33 -10.94 -5.56 -0.24
C MET A 33 -11.77 -4.61 -1.13
N GLY A 34 -12.41 -5.16 -2.16
CA GLY A 34 -13.29 -4.44 -3.07
C GLY A 34 -12.55 -3.55 -4.07
N MET A 35 -11.24 -3.73 -4.24
CA MET A 35 -10.43 -2.85 -5.09
C MET A 35 -10.72 -2.97 -6.59
N THR A 36 -11.53 -3.97 -6.98
CA THR A 36 -12.02 -4.16 -8.35
C THR A 36 -13.52 -3.86 -8.50
N ASN A 37 -14.17 -3.30 -7.47
CA ASN A 37 -15.59 -2.95 -7.52
C ASN A 37 -15.87 -1.87 -8.56
N LYS A 38 -17.13 -1.76 -9.02
CA LYS A 38 -17.59 -0.72 -9.94
C LYS A 38 -18.65 0.16 -9.26
N PRO A 39 -18.48 1.50 -9.24
CA PRO A 39 -17.31 2.25 -9.70
C PRO A 39 -16.06 1.90 -8.87
N LEU A 40 -14.89 2.10 -9.47
CA LEU A 40 -13.62 1.80 -8.81
C LEU A 40 -13.43 2.63 -7.54
N PRO A 41 -12.99 2.03 -6.43
CA PRO A 41 -12.83 2.73 -5.16
C PRO A 41 -11.52 3.55 -5.17
N LYS A 42 -11.49 4.61 -5.97
CA LYS A 42 -10.29 5.45 -6.22
C LYS A 42 -9.65 5.94 -4.92
N ASP A 43 -10.45 6.29 -3.92
CA ASP A 43 -9.95 6.75 -2.61
C ASP A 43 -9.14 5.67 -1.90
N LYS A 44 -9.66 4.43 -1.84
CA LYS A 44 -8.93 3.29 -1.24
C LYS A 44 -7.64 3.00 -2.00
N ILE A 45 -7.72 3.03 -3.33
CA ILE A 45 -6.58 2.81 -4.22
C ILE A 45 -5.49 3.85 -3.94
N LYS A 46 -5.81 5.15 -3.93
CA LYS A 46 -4.85 6.23 -3.67
C LYS A 46 -4.15 6.07 -2.32
N ILE A 47 -4.88 5.68 -1.27
CA ILE A 47 -4.31 5.43 0.07
C ILE A 47 -3.28 4.30 0.02
N ILE A 48 -3.61 3.16 -0.59
CA ILE A 48 -2.70 2.01 -0.70
C ILE A 48 -1.46 2.35 -1.52
N TYR A 49 -1.60 3.11 -2.61
CA TYR A 49 -0.46 3.53 -3.40
C TYR A 49 0.42 4.59 -2.72
N ALA A 50 -0.14 5.46 -1.87
CA ALA A 50 0.64 6.37 -1.05
C ALA A 50 1.61 5.61 -0.12
N ILE A 51 1.14 4.52 0.50
CA ILE A 51 1.99 3.63 1.33
C ILE A 51 2.97 2.86 0.44
N CYS A 52 2.53 2.38 -0.73
CA CYS A 52 3.35 1.58 -1.64
C CYS A 52 4.58 2.33 -2.16
N PHE A 53 4.42 3.61 -2.53
CA PHE A 53 5.49 4.43 -3.11
C PHE A 53 6.37 5.13 -2.08
N ALA A 54 5.97 5.16 -0.81
CA ALA A 54 6.84 5.66 0.25
C ALA A 54 8.14 4.84 0.30
N LYS A 55 9.29 5.54 0.32
CA LYS A 55 10.62 4.91 0.46
C LYS A 55 10.87 4.39 1.87
N THR A 56 10.20 4.99 2.85
CA THR A 56 10.29 4.69 4.28
C THR A 56 8.88 4.54 4.86
N ALA A 57 8.78 4.07 6.11
CA ALA A 57 7.50 4.07 6.80
C ALA A 57 6.95 5.51 6.92
N ILE A 58 5.63 5.66 6.77
CA ILE A 58 4.94 6.94 6.60
C ILE A 58 3.77 7.06 7.58
N SER A 59 3.49 8.25 8.10
CA SER A 59 2.37 8.50 9.04
C SER A 59 1.01 8.54 8.33
N ASP A 60 -0.08 8.39 9.09
CA ASP A 60 -1.44 8.55 8.59
C ASP A 60 -1.70 9.96 8.03
N ASP A 61 -1.17 11.01 8.65
CA ASP A 61 -1.26 12.39 8.14
C ASP A 61 -0.61 12.56 6.76
N LEU A 62 0.58 11.97 6.56
CA LEU A 62 1.26 12.03 5.26
C LEU A 62 0.51 11.18 4.22
N ILE A 63 0.00 10.01 4.60
CA ILE A 63 -0.85 9.20 3.72
C ILE A 63 -2.09 10.00 3.29
N ALA A 64 -2.75 10.70 4.21
CA ALA A 64 -3.91 11.55 3.93
C ALA A 64 -3.55 12.68 2.96
N LYS A 65 -2.43 13.39 3.21
CA LYS A 65 -1.90 14.43 2.33
C LYS A 65 -1.68 13.92 0.91
N HIS A 66 -0.92 12.82 0.75
CA HIS A 66 -0.57 12.28 -0.57
C HIS A 66 -1.75 11.66 -1.31
N SER A 67 -2.69 11.06 -0.59
CA SER A 67 -3.90 10.46 -1.20
C SER A 67 -5.03 11.45 -1.43
N LYS A 68 -4.92 12.67 -0.89
CA LYS A 68 -5.98 13.70 -0.84
C LYS A 68 -7.25 13.18 -0.15
N GLN A 69 -7.09 12.44 0.94
CA GLN A 69 -8.17 11.84 1.71
C GLN A 69 -8.18 12.35 3.15
N SER A 70 -9.26 12.11 3.88
CA SER A 70 -9.31 12.41 5.31
C SER A 70 -8.56 11.36 6.13
N ASN A 71 -8.02 11.76 7.28
CA ASN A 71 -7.41 10.82 8.25
C ASN A 71 -8.37 9.70 8.66
N LEU A 72 -9.67 10.01 8.79
CA LEU A 72 -10.70 8.99 9.05
C LEU A 72 -10.76 7.94 7.95
N LYS A 73 -10.72 8.37 6.67
CA LYS A 73 -10.72 7.45 5.54
C LYS A 73 -9.44 6.62 5.47
N VAL A 74 -8.30 7.24 5.76
CA VAL A 74 -7.01 6.56 5.85
C VAL A 74 -7.04 5.47 6.91
N GLN A 75 -7.53 5.76 8.12
CA GLN A 75 -7.60 4.77 9.20
C GLN A 75 -8.56 3.61 8.90
N GLU A 76 -9.70 3.85 8.23
CA GLU A 76 -10.57 2.78 7.74
C GLU A 76 -9.80 1.82 6.83
N VAL A 77 -9.08 2.36 5.84
CA VAL A 77 -8.33 1.56 4.88
C VAL A 77 -7.16 0.86 5.55
N ILE A 78 -6.41 1.53 6.43
CA ILE A 78 -5.31 0.88 7.17
C ILE A 78 -5.82 -0.30 7.99
N ARG A 79 -6.99 -0.19 8.64
CA ARG A 79 -7.60 -1.26 9.44
C ARG A 79 -7.87 -2.50 8.60
N ASP A 80 -8.47 -2.32 7.43
CA ASP A 80 -8.73 -3.39 6.45
C ASP A 80 -7.44 -4.08 5.99
N TRP A 81 -6.33 -3.33 5.93
CA TRP A 81 -5.05 -3.76 5.35
C TRP A 81 -3.97 -4.18 6.36
N THR A 82 -4.28 -4.17 7.66
CA THR A 82 -3.33 -4.41 8.76
C THR A 82 -2.43 -5.63 8.56
N GLN A 83 -2.94 -6.74 8.02
CA GLN A 83 -2.16 -7.97 7.82
C GLN A 83 -1.03 -7.86 6.78
N PHE A 84 -1.01 -6.80 5.95
CA PHE A 84 0.05 -6.51 4.99
C PHE A 84 0.96 -5.36 5.44
N LEU A 85 0.58 -4.68 6.52
CA LEU A 85 1.26 -3.49 7.01
C LEU A 85 2.11 -3.83 8.22
N GLN A 86 3.37 -3.41 8.17
CA GLN A 86 4.17 -3.23 9.37
C GLN A 86 3.76 -1.91 10.01
N ILE A 87 3.31 -1.98 11.26
CA ILE A 87 2.93 -0.82 12.08
C ILE A 87 4.06 -0.56 13.07
N GLN A 88 4.70 0.60 12.97
CA GLN A 88 5.78 0.99 13.88
C GLN A 88 5.22 1.98 14.90
N LYS A 89 5.21 1.57 16.17
CA LYS A 89 4.90 2.47 17.28
C LYS A 89 6.15 3.30 17.59
N GLN A 90 5.98 4.61 17.68
CA GLN A 90 7.05 5.53 18.02
C GLN A 90 6.99 5.92 19.51
N GLU A 91 8.12 6.39 20.04
CA GLU A 91 8.20 6.92 21.40
C GLU A 91 7.51 8.28 21.52
N ASN A 92 7.30 8.75 22.76
CA ASN A 92 6.86 10.13 23.05
C ASN A 92 5.56 10.55 22.36
N ASN A 93 4.61 9.63 22.20
CA ASN A 93 3.28 9.90 21.63
C ASN A 93 3.30 10.39 20.17
N GLN A 94 4.36 10.07 19.43
CA GLN A 94 4.48 10.31 17.99
C GLN A 94 3.51 9.41 17.20
N PRO A 95 3.09 9.82 15.98
CA PRO A 95 2.14 9.05 15.18
C PRO A 95 2.71 7.69 14.78
N TYR A 96 1.81 6.72 14.58
CA TYR A 96 2.19 5.41 14.03
C TYR A 96 2.71 5.57 12.60
N LEU A 97 3.74 4.80 12.27
CA LEU A 97 4.26 4.73 10.90
C LEU A 97 3.88 3.41 10.25
N TYR A 98 3.56 3.47 8.96
CA TYR A 98 3.06 2.35 8.18
C TYR A 98 3.97 2.10 6.98
N ARG A 99 4.26 0.83 6.70
CA ARG A 99 4.87 0.38 5.45
C ARG A 99 4.37 -1.01 5.09
N PHE A 100 4.41 -1.38 3.82
CA PHE A 100 4.22 -2.78 3.45
C PHE A 100 5.39 -3.62 3.95
N TYR A 101 5.05 -4.78 4.52
CA TYR A 101 6.04 -5.70 5.09
C TYR A 101 6.79 -6.48 3.99
N HIS A 102 6.12 -6.87 2.91
CA HIS A 102 6.68 -7.67 1.82
C HIS A 102 7.04 -6.84 0.60
N GLU A 103 8.29 -6.92 0.13
CA GLU A 103 8.70 -6.32 -1.15
C GLU A 103 7.89 -6.91 -2.31
N SER A 104 7.73 -8.23 -2.33
CA SER A 104 6.87 -8.92 -3.31
C SER A 104 5.43 -8.41 -3.39
N PHE A 105 4.86 -7.94 -2.28
CA PHE A 105 3.52 -7.35 -2.30
C PHE A 105 3.53 -5.95 -2.94
N ARG A 106 4.61 -5.17 -2.73
CA ARG A 106 4.80 -3.90 -3.43
C ARG A 106 5.01 -4.11 -4.93
N ASP A 107 5.79 -5.11 -5.33
CA ASP A 107 5.94 -5.52 -6.73
C ASP A 107 4.60 -5.91 -7.35
N PHE A 108 3.77 -6.63 -6.58
CA PHE A 108 2.42 -7.02 -6.99
C PHE A 108 1.58 -5.79 -7.31
N LEU A 109 1.51 -4.82 -6.40
CA LEU A 109 0.79 -3.56 -6.62
C LEU A 109 1.31 -2.78 -7.84
N GLN A 110 2.59 -2.91 -8.20
CA GLN A 110 3.18 -2.17 -9.32
C GLN A 110 3.00 -2.84 -10.69
N LYS A 111 2.48 -4.07 -10.76
CA LYS A 111 2.20 -4.72 -12.05
C LYS A 111 1.10 -3.95 -12.81
N GLN A 112 1.38 -3.63 -14.07
CA GLN A 112 0.55 -2.76 -14.91
C GLN A 112 -0.92 -3.20 -15.02
N ASP A 113 -1.22 -4.48 -14.89
CA ASP A 113 -2.58 -4.99 -15.07
C ASP A 113 -3.49 -4.72 -13.86
N ILE A 114 -2.93 -4.66 -12.64
CA ILE A 114 -3.67 -4.28 -11.42
C ILE A 114 -3.99 -2.79 -11.43
N VAL A 115 -3.05 -2.01 -11.93
CA VAL A 115 -3.14 -0.57 -12.13
C VAL A 115 -4.18 -0.23 -13.19
N LYS A 116 -4.16 -0.93 -14.32
CA LYS A 116 -5.19 -0.80 -15.36
C LYS A 116 -6.57 -1.18 -14.82
N ALA A 117 -6.66 -2.26 -14.04
CA ALA A 117 -7.91 -2.65 -13.37
C ALA A 117 -8.40 -1.59 -12.39
N ALA A 118 -7.50 -0.84 -11.74
CA ALA A 118 -7.80 0.29 -10.88
C ALA A 118 -8.23 1.57 -11.63
N GLY A 119 -8.21 1.58 -12.98
CA GLY A 119 -8.68 2.70 -13.81
C GLY A 119 -7.91 4.01 -13.59
N VAL A 120 -6.71 3.92 -13.02
CA VAL A 120 -5.81 5.04 -12.79
C VAL A 120 -4.46 4.66 -13.36
N THR A 121 -3.83 5.51 -14.16
CA THR A 121 -2.48 5.20 -14.62
C THR A 121 -1.51 5.33 -13.45
N LEU A 122 -0.59 4.37 -13.31
CA LEU A 122 0.52 4.47 -12.34
C LEU A 122 1.21 5.82 -12.43
N SER A 123 1.32 6.37 -13.63
CA SER A 123 1.92 7.66 -13.91
C SER A 123 1.16 8.81 -13.27
N GLU A 124 -0.18 8.82 -13.30
CA GLU A 124 -1.00 9.82 -12.62
C GLU A 124 -0.88 9.72 -11.09
N VAL A 125 -0.93 8.50 -10.54
CA VAL A 125 -0.78 8.28 -9.10
C VAL A 125 0.62 8.63 -8.64
N LYS A 126 1.64 8.21 -9.39
CA LYS A 126 3.04 8.57 -9.13
C LYS A 126 3.26 10.06 -9.24
N LYS A 127 2.65 10.76 -10.21
CA LYS A 127 2.76 12.22 -10.33
C LYS A 127 2.09 12.92 -9.14
N GLU A 128 0.85 12.56 -8.83
CA GLU A 128 0.12 13.10 -7.68
C GLU A 128 0.85 12.87 -6.36
N ILE A 129 1.52 11.73 -6.19
CA ILE A 129 2.29 11.42 -4.98
C ILE A 129 3.68 12.07 -5.00
N SER A 130 4.40 12.00 -6.12
CA SER A 130 5.78 12.51 -6.26
C SER A 130 5.85 14.02 -6.13
N ASP A 131 4.90 14.76 -6.69
CA ASP A 131 4.80 16.22 -6.54
C ASP A 131 4.69 16.60 -5.05
N ASN A 132 4.04 15.74 -4.25
CA ASN A 132 3.83 15.96 -2.83
C ASN A 132 4.99 15.44 -1.94
N ILE A 133 5.75 14.42 -2.36
CA ILE A 133 6.89 13.87 -1.59
C ILE A 133 8.11 14.81 -1.66
N SER A 134 8.31 15.54 -2.76
CA SER A 134 9.39 16.53 -2.88
C SER A 134 9.25 17.73 -1.94
N GLU A 135 8.04 18.08 -1.50
CA GLU A 135 7.80 19.22 -0.61
C GLU A 135 8.10 18.91 0.87
N GLY A 136 8.26 17.65 1.26
CA GLY A 136 8.50 17.24 2.66
C GLY A 136 9.97 16.95 3.00
N LEU A 137 10.91 17.24 2.11
CA LEU A 137 12.35 17.00 2.30
C LEU A 137 13.15 18.29 2.58
N TYR A 138 12.47 19.43 2.74
CA TYR A 138 13.07 20.75 2.95
C TYR A 138 12.44 21.52 4.12
N ASP A 139 12.19 20.85 5.26
CA ASP A 139 11.99 21.50 6.56
C ASP A 139 12.99 20.95 7.58
#